data_AF-A0A7S3M2D8-F1
#
_entry.id   AF-A0A7S3M2D8-F1
#
_cell.length_a   1.000
_cell.length_b   1.000
_cell.length_c   1.000
_cell.angle_alpha   90.00
_cell.angle_beta   90.00
_cell.angle_gamma   90.00
#
_symmetry.space_group_name_H-M   'P 1'
#
loop_
_entity.id
_entity.type
_entity.pdbx_description
1 polymer ?
#
loop_
_entity_poly.entity_id
_entity_poly.type
_entity_poly.pdbx_seq_one_letter_code
_entity_poly.pdbx_strand_id
1 'polypeptide(L)'
;VEVGVEGAKKISQINMLMNQRKVCNHPFLFGDLLDASTGESLREAGNGRVLVGASGKFKLLHRMLPRLKKEGSKVLIFSQMTSLMDILEDYLHLQGHAYVRFDGST
;
A
#
# COMPACT_ATOMS: atom_id res chain seq x y z
N VAL A 1 10.24 -19.53 -6.12
CA VAL A 1 8.80 -19.57 -5.83
C VAL A 1 8.19 -18.36 -6.52
N GLU A 2 7.43 -18.56 -7.59
CA GLU A 2 6.80 -17.46 -8.32
C GLU A 2 5.70 -16.86 -7.45
N VAL A 3 5.97 -15.71 -6.85
CA VAL A 3 4.97 -14.95 -6.10
C VAL A 3 4.17 -14.15 -7.13
N GLY A 4 3.08 -14.75 -7.63
CA GLY A 4 2.18 -14.13 -8.58
C GLY A 4 1.03 -13.38 -7.89
N VAL A 5 0.59 -12.25 -8.45
CA VAL A 5 -0.65 -11.60 -8.01
C VAL A 5 -1.82 -12.45 -8.49
N GLU A 6 -2.62 -12.97 -7.56
CA GLU A 6 -3.81 -13.74 -7.91
C GLU A 6 -4.80 -12.80 -8.62
N GLY A 7 -5.12 -13.09 -9.89
CA GLY A 7 -6.00 -12.25 -10.70
C GLY A 7 -5.30 -11.22 -11.61
N ALA A 8 -3.97 -11.19 -11.71
CA ALA A 8 -3.27 -10.32 -12.67
C ALA A 8 -3.78 -10.45 -14.12
N LYS A 9 -4.20 -11.65 -14.52
CA LYS A 9 -4.77 -11.92 -15.86
C LYS A 9 -6.17 -11.35 -16.08
N LYS A 10 -6.89 -10.93 -15.03
CA LYS A 10 -8.26 -10.36 -15.10
C LYS A 10 -8.27 -8.82 -15.14
N ILE A 11 -7.12 -8.16 -15.06
CA ILE A 11 -7.07 -6.69 -15.10
C ILE A 11 -7.42 -6.22 -16.50
N SER A 12 -8.59 -5.59 -16.62
CA SER A 12 -9.03 -4.98 -17.87
C SER A 12 -8.01 -3.95 -18.37
N GLN A 13 -7.57 -4.12 -19.62
CA GLN A 13 -6.64 -3.21 -20.28
C GLN A 13 -7.33 -2.03 -20.98
N ILE A 14 -8.66 -1.96 -20.89
CA ILE A 14 -9.47 -0.92 -21.54
C ILE A 14 -9.11 0.46 -21.00
N ASN A 15 -8.82 0.58 -19.70
CA ASN A 15 -8.41 1.84 -19.08
C ASN A 15 -6.92 1.83 -18.71
N MET A 16 -6.07 1.81 -19.75
CA MET A 16 -4.62 1.73 -19.59
C MET A 16 -4.05 2.91 -18.79
N LEU A 17 -4.60 4.12 -18.94
CA LEU A 17 -4.14 5.29 -18.18
C LEU A 17 -4.39 5.11 -16.67
N MET A 18 -5.54 4.57 -16.28
CA MET A 18 -5.78 4.26 -14.86
C MET A 18 -4.86 3.17 -14.33
N ASN A 19 -4.54 2.15 -15.13
CA ASN A 19 -3.56 1.13 -14.73
C ASN A 19 -2.18 1.75 -14.53
N GLN A 20 -1.72 2.64 -15.42
CA GLN A 20 -0.45 3.35 -15.22
C GLN A 20 -0.46 4.18 -13.92
N ARG A 21 -1.56 4.87 -13.60
CA ARG A 21 -1.71 5.59 -12.33
C ARG A 21 -1.62 4.67 -11.11
N LYS A 22 -2.22 3.47 -11.17
CA LYS A 22 -2.11 2.45 -10.11
C LYS A 22 -0.68 1.96 -9.92
N VAL A 23 0.03 1.62 -11.01
CA VAL A 23 1.44 1.17 -10.95
C VAL A 23 2.33 2.21 -10.27
N CYS A 24 2.15 3.49 -10.61
CA CYS A 24 2.92 4.58 -10.00
C CYS A 24 2.65 4.76 -8.50
N ASN A 25 1.54 4.25 -7.97
CA ASN A 25 1.17 4.36 -6.56
C ASN A 25 1.67 3.16 -5.76
N HIS A 26 1.16 1.96 -6.07
CA HIS A 26 1.54 0.74 -5.36
C HIS A 26 1.19 -0.52 -6.18
N PRO A 27 2.09 -1.52 -6.28
CA PRO A 27 1.79 -2.78 -6.97
C PRO A 27 0.58 -3.55 -6.41
N PHE A 28 0.37 -3.51 -5.08
CA PHE A 28 -0.82 -4.13 -4.45
C PHE A 28 -2.18 -3.55 -4.88
N LEU A 29 -2.22 -2.44 -5.63
CA LEU A 29 -3.47 -1.96 -6.25
C LEU A 29 -4.00 -2.87 -7.37
N PHE A 30 -3.22 -3.87 -7.78
CA PHE A 30 -3.58 -4.86 -8.78
C PHE A 30 -4.04 -6.20 -8.19
N GLY A 31 -3.98 -6.36 -6.87
CA GLY A 31 -4.29 -7.57 -6.15
C GLY A 31 -3.22 -7.89 -5.11
N ASP A 32 -3.60 -8.72 -4.15
CA ASP A 32 -2.68 -9.19 -3.13
C ASP A 32 -1.74 -10.26 -3.72
N LEU A 33 -0.49 -10.21 -3.26
CA LEU A 33 0.46 -11.30 -3.47
C LEU A 33 0.20 -12.31 -2.37
N LEU A 34 -0.16 -13.54 -2.70
CA LEU A 34 -0.26 -14.61 -1.71
C LEU A 34 1.06 -15.35 -1.64
N ASP A 35 1.48 -15.68 -0.42
CA ASP A 35 2.62 -16.58 -0.25
C ASP A 35 2.20 -17.99 -0.67
N ALA A 36 2.94 -18.60 -1.60
CA ALA A 36 2.58 -19.90 -2.15
C ALA A 36 2.67 -21.03 -1.11
N SER A 37 3.46 -20.86 -0.05
CA SER A 37 3.58 -21.83 1.04
C SER A 37 2.53 -21.68 2.14
N THR A 38 2.06 -20.45 2.36
CA THR A 38 1.31 -20.10 3.58
C THR A 38 -0.13 -19.70 3.27
N GLY A 39 -0.42 -19.32 2.02
CA GLY A 39 -1.72 -18.82 1.58
C GLY A 39 -2.06 -17.43 2.13
N GLU A 40 -1.19 -16.85 2.96
CA GLU A 40 -1.38 -15.54 3.56
C GLU A 40 -0.99 -14.42 2.59
N SER A 41 -1.66 -13.28 2.71
CA SER A 41 -1.33 -12.08 1.95
C SER A 41 0.04 -11.54 2.37
N LEU A 42 0.99 -11.41 1.43
CA LEU A 42 2.30 -10.77 1.64
C LEU A 42 2.20 -9.30 2.09
N ARG A 43 1.01 -8.71 1.98
CA ARG A 43 0.69 -7.39 2.52
C ARG A 43 0.67 -7.41 4.05
N GLU A 44 0.17 -8.50 4.64
CA GLU A 44 0.02 -8.73 6.08
C GLU A 44 1.17 -9.58 6.64
N ALA A 45 1.62 -10.56 5.87
CA ALA A 45 2.74 -11.43 6.19
C ALA A 45 4.08 -10.70 5.93
N GLY A 46 4.86 -10.48 7.00
CA GLY A 46 6.28 -10.08 6.88
C GLY A 46 6.63 -8.66 7.36
N ASN A 47 6.13 -8.23 8.53
CA ASN A 47 6.54 -7.00 9.22
C ASN A 47 6.50 -5.73 8.34
N GLY A 48 5.66 -5.70 7.30
CA GLY A 48 5.57 -4.60 6.34
C GLY A 48 6.78 -4.40 5.41
N ARG A 49 7.81 -5.28 5.45
CA ARG A 49 9.01 -5.13 4.60
C ARG A 49 8.69 -5.27 3.12
N VAL A 50 7.80 -6.19 2.77
CA VAL A 50 7.35 -6.39 1.38
C VAL A 50 6.55 -5.18 0.90
N LEU A 51 5.58 -4.73 1.71
CA LEU A 51 4.75 -3.56 1.42
C LEU A 51 5.61 -2.32 1.18
N VAL A 52 6.51 -1.98 2.09
CA VAL A 52 7.42 -0.84 1.92
C VAL A 52 8.38 -1.09 0.75
N GLY A 53 8.86 -2.32 0.57
CA GLY A 53 9.79 -2.71 -0.48
C GLY A 53 9.26 -2.53 -1.90
N ALA A 54 7.95 -2.73 -2.09
CA ALA A 54 7.27 -2.76 -3.37
C ALA A 54 7.03 -1.37 -4.00
N SER A 55 7.05 -0.29 -3.21
CA SER A 55 6.80 1.07 -3.72
C SER A 55 7.85 2.08 -3.25
N GLY A 56 8.43 2.82 -4.20
CA GLY A 56 9.37 3.91 -3.90
C GLY A 56 8.75 5.02 -3.04
N LYS A 57 7.45 5.29 -3.20
CA LYS A 57 6.71 6.25 -2.38
C LYS A 57 6.66 5.80 -0.92
N PHE A 58 6.38 4.51 -0.68
CA PHE A 58 6.35 3.96 0.68
C PHE A 58 7.74 3.88 1.31
N LYS A 59 8.81 3.58 0.54
CA LYS A 59 10.20 3.70 1.03
C LYS A 59 10.55 5.10 1.51
N LEU A 60 10.06 6.13 0.80
CA LEU A 60 10.26 7.50 1.21
C LEU A 60 9.43 7.83 2.46
N LEU A 61 8.14 7.47 2.45
CA LEU A 61 7.25 7.66 3.59
C LEU A 61 7.79 7.00 4.87
N HIS A 62 8.34 5.80 4.77
CA HIS A 62 8.95 5.06 5.87
C HIS A 62 10.16 5.77 6.50
N ARG A 63 10.92 6.53 5.70
CA ARG A 63 12.02 7.34 6.23
C ARG A 63 11.55 8.68 6.78
N MET A 64 10.47 9.24 6.24
CA MET A 64 9.98 10.57 6.61
C MET A 64 9.12 10.55 7.88
N LEU A 65 8.16 9.63 8.01
CA LEU A 65 7.21 9.62 9.12
C LEU A 65 7.85 9.53 10.51
N PRO A 66 8.86 8.68 10.77
CA PRO A 66 9.50 8.62 12.08
C PRO A 66 10.19 9.94 12.46
N ARG A 67 10.77 10.63 11.48
CA ARG A 67 11.41 11.93 11.68
C ARG A 67 10.39 13.00 12.05
N LEU A 68 9.31 13.09 11.27
CA LEU A 68 8.21 14.03 11.52
C LEU A 68 7.51 13.77 12.86
N LYS A 69 7.34 12.50 13.24
CA LYS A 69 6.78 12.12 14.55
C LYS A 69 7.70 12.54 15.70
N LYS A 70 9.02 12.37 15.56
CA LYS A 70 10.00 12.80 16.57
C LYS A 70 9.98 14.34 16.75
N GLU A 71 9.72 15.07 15.68
CA GLU A 71 9.58 16.53 15.70
C GLU A 71 8.21 17.00 16.27
N GLY A 72 7.26 16.09 16.51
CA GLY A 72 5.92 16.42 16.98
C GLY A 72 4.97 16.95 15.88
N SER A 73 5.36 16.81 14.61
CA SER A 73 4.55 17.27 13.48
C SER A 73 3.32 16.39 13.26
N LYS A 74 2.17 17.01 12.97
CA LYS A 74 0.96 16.31 12.50
C LYS A 74 1.01 16.21 10.98
N VAL A 75 0.82 14.99 10.45
CA VAL A 75 0.93 14.71 9.01
C VAL A 75 -0.45 14.43 8.43
N LEU A 76 -0.75 15.05 7.29
CA LEU A 76 -1.95 14.81 6.51
C LEU A 76 -1.55 14.22 5.15
N ILE A 77 -2.14 13.08 4.78
CA ILE A 77 -1.85 12.37 3.54
C ILE A 77 -3.11 12.40 2.66
N PHE A 78 -2.97 12.90 1.44
CA PHE A 78 -4.05 12.89 0.44
C PHE A 78 -3.82 11.80 -0.60
N SER A 79 -4.87 11.08 -0.94
CA SER A 79 -4.89 10.11 -2.04
C SER A 79 -6.14 10.29 -2.88
N GLN A 80 -6.01 10.17 -4.20
CA GLN A 80 -7.13 10.16 -5.13
C GLN A 80 -7.80 8.77 -5.24
N MET A 81 -7.16 7.73 -4.71
CA MET A 81 -7.66 6.35 -4.76
C MET A 81 -7.93 5.86 -3.33
N THR A 82 -9.17 5.50 -3.03
CA THR A 82 -9.57 4.91 -1.74
C THR A 82 -8.86 3.58 -1.50
N SER A 83 -8.69 2.75 -2.54
CA SER A 83 -7.92 1.50 -2.44
C SER A 83 -6.46 1.69 -2.03
N LEU A 84 -5.87 2.87 -2.30
CA LEU A 84 -4.52 3.17 -1.82
C LEU A 84 -4.53 3.55 -0.33
N MET A 85 -5.64 4.11 0.15
CA MET A 85 -5.82 4.40 1.57
C MET A 85 -5.84 3.11 2.39
N ASP A 86 -6.46 2.04 1.89
CA ASP A 86 -6.41 0.73 2.53
C ASP A 86 -4.95 0.25 2.72
N ILE A 87 -4.10 0.41 1.69
CA ILE A 87 -2.68 0.02 1.76
C ILE A 87 -1.89 0.91 2.74
N LEU A 88 -2.21 2.22 2.77
CA LEU A 88 -1.65 3.14 3.76
C LEU A 88 -2.07 2.75 5.18
N GLU A 89 -3.29 2.26 5.34
CA GLU A 89 -3.86 1.85 6.62
C GLU A 89 -3.06 0.71 7.25
N ASP A 90 -2.83 -0.36 6.49
CA ASP A 90 -2.02 -1.48 6.96
C ASP A 90 -0.59 -1.07 7.25
N TYR A 91 -0.02 -0.21 6.40
CA TYR A 91 1.31 0.33 6.64
C TYR A 91 1.37 1.10 7.96
N LEU A 92 0.40 1.97 8.25
CA LEU A 92 0.36 2.74 9.50
C LEU A 92 0.12 1.84 10.72
N HIS A 93 -0.75 0.82 10.60
CA HIS A 93 -0.94 -0.20 11.64
C HIS A 93 0.35 -0.97 11.95
N LEU A 94 1.05 -1.45 10.92
CA LEU A 94 2.31 -2.19 11.07
C LEU A 94 3.41 -1.34 11.73
N GLN A 95 3.39 -0.03 11.52
CA GLN A 95 4.32 0.91 12.14
C GLN A 95 3.85 1.46 13.50
N GLY A 96 2.65 1.07 13.97
CA GLY A 96 2.10 1.54 15.24
C GLY A 96 1.80 3.05 15.25
N HIS A 97 1.38 3.60 14.11
CA HIS A 97 0.93 5.00 14.00
C HIS A 97 -0.58 5.08 14.18
N ALA A 98 -1.05 5.91 15.12
CA ALA A 98 -2.46 6.27 15.19
C ALA A 98 -2.84 7.19 14.02
N TYR A 99 -3.99 6.94 13.40
CA TYR A 99 -4.49 7.71 12.27
C TYR A 99 -6.01 7.81 12.29
N VAL A 100 -6.56 8.70 11.46
CA VAL A 100 -7.99 8.82 11.17
C VAL A 100 -8.15 8.90 9.65
N ARG A 101 -9.16 8.21 9.13
CA ARG A 101 -9.47 8.14 7.71
C ARG A 101 -10.69 9.00 7.38
N PHE A 102 -10.58 9.79 6.32
CA PHE A 102 -11.69 10.56 5.73
C PHE A 102 -11.73 10.23 4.23
N ASP A 103 -12.69 9.40 3.81
CA ASP A 103 -12.81 8.96 2.41
C ASP A 103 -14.17 9.29 1.75
N GLY A 104 -14.97 10.13 2.40
CA GLY A 104 -16.22 10.66 1.84
C GLY A 104 -17.37 9.65 1.78
N SER A 105 -17.24 8.48 2.42
CA SER A 105 -18.26 7.42 2.43
C SER A 105 -19.41 7.63 3.45
N THR A 106 -19.49 8.82 4.04
CA THR A 106 -20.58 9.27 4.94
C THR A 106 -21.70 9.97 4.20
#